data_AF-A0AAV0CWL7-F1
#
_entry.id   AF-A0AAV0CWL7-F1
#
_cell.length_a   1.000
_cell.length_b   1.000
_cell.length_c   1.000
_cell.angle_alpha   90.00
_cell.angle_beta   90.00
_cell.angle_gamma   90.00
#
_symmetry.space_group_name_H-M   'P 1'
#
loop_
_entity.id
_entity.type
_entity.pdbx_description
1 polymer ?
#
loop_
_entity_poly.entity_id
_entity_poly.type
_entity_poly.pdbx_seq_one_letter_code
_entity_poly.pdbx_strand_id
1 'polypeptide(L)'
;MQNNSGKVLHGIVFLCRSKLFLQQVLEVYSTRYLKASRMLGDQLALAWVVLKSNPSFDAKRLTSRQPFLDKINGASVLFLPCALYNWTPPEGAGQFHGMPLNVKVIHFKGSRKRLMLESWNFFNSSSLTSSQKLSDMLCLILRSGRTKYDF
;
A
#
# COMPACT_ATOMS: atom_id res chain seq x y z
N MET A 1 21.70 44.96 -9.78
CA MET A 1 21.05 43.84 -10.49
C MET A 1 21.36 42.55 -9.74
N GLN A 2 20.44 42.07 -8.90
CA GLN A 2 20.53 40.74 -8.28
C GLN A 2 19.40 39.89 -8.85
N ASN A 3 19.79 38.75 -9.43
CA ASN A 3 18.92 37.85 -10.16
C ASN A 3 18.10 37.00 -9.17
N ASN A 4 16.81 37.29 -9.05
CA ASN A 4 15.85 36.48 -8.32
C ASN A 4 15.43 35.28 -9.20
N SER A 5 16.26 34.23 -9.23
CA SER A 5 15.91 32.96 -9.87
C SER A 5 15.22 32.05 -8.85
N GLY A 6 13.91 31.85 -9.02
CA GLY A 6 13.02 31.18 -8.08
C GLY A 6 13.44 29.77 -7.65
N LYS A 7 13.48 29.56 -6.33
CA LYS A 7 13.46 28.24 -5.67
C LYS A 7 12.04 27.90 -5.24
N VAL A 8 11.15 27.75 -6.20
CA VAL A 8 9.87 27.06 -6.02
C VAL A 8 9.77 26.17 -7.24
N LEU A 9 9.62 24.85 -7.08
CA LEU A 9 8.95 23.96 -8.06
C LEU A 9 9.16 22.46 -7.79
N HIS A 10 10.09 21.97 -6.97
CA HIS A 10 10.22 20.51 -6.82
C HIS A 10 9.09 19.88 -5.99
N GLY A 11 8.87 20.32 -4.74
CA GLY A 11 7.84 19.73 -3.85
C GLY A 11 6.40 19.88 -4.37
N ILE A 12 6.04 21.05 -4.90
CA ILE A 12 4.71 21.32 -5.47
C ILE A 12 4.50 20.46 -6.73
N VAL A 13 5.50 20.33 -7.60
CA VAL A 13 5.40 19.47 -8.80
C VAL A 13 5.28 17.99 -8.43
N PHE A 14 5.97 17.50 -7.39
CA PHE A 14 5.81 16.11 -6.94
C PHE A 14 4.40 15.82 -6.42
N LEU A 15 3.80 16.73 -5.65
CA LEU A 15 2.40 16.63 -5.19
C LEU A 15 1.42 16.69 -6.37
N CYS A 16 1.62 17.60 -7.32
CA CYS A 16 0.80 17.69 -8.53
C CYS A 16 0.88 16.43 -9.37
N ARG A 17 2.08 15.87 -9.58
CA ARG A 17 2.26 14.64 -10.37
C ARG A 17 1.66 13.42 -9.69
N SER A 18 1.78 13.32 -8.37
CA SER A 18 1.16 12.24 -7.60
C SER A 18 -0.37 12.33 -7.62
N LYS A 19 -0.93 13.53 -7.52
CA LYS A 19 -2.36 13.78 -7.69
C LYS A 19 -2.84 13.38 -9.09
N LEU A 20 -2.15 13.82 -10.13
CA LEU A 20 -2.48 13.47 -11.52
C LEU A 20 -2.43 11.96 -11.75
N PHE A 21 -1.42 11.29 -11.22
CA PHE A 21 -1.34 9.83 -11.25
C PHE A 21 -2.56 9.17 -10.59
N LEU A 22 -2.93 9.60 -9.38
CA LEU A 22 -4.11 9.07 -8.69
C LEU A 22 -5.42 9.37 -9.42
N GLN A 23 -5.55 10.56 -10.03
CA GLN A 23 -6.71 10.92 -10.85
C GLN A 23 -6.85 9.99 -12.06
N GLN A 24 -5.75 9.64 -12.72
CA GLN A 24 -5.76 8.67 -13.82
C GLN A 24 -6.18 7.27 -13.35
N VAL A 25 -5.68 6.83 -12.20
CA VAL A 25 -6.10 5.53 -11.61
C VAL A 25 -7.60 5.56 -11.32
N LEU A 26 -8.12 6.64 -10.75
CA LEU A 26 -9.54 6.80 -10.46
C LEU A 26 -10.40 6.83 -11.73
N GLU A 27 -9.95 7.50 -12.78
CA GLU A 27 -10.62 7.53 -14.09
C GLU A 27 -10.68 6.12 -14.70
N VAL A 28 -9.56 5.40 -14.73
CA VAL A 28 -9.49 4.02 -15.21
C VAL A 28 -10.40 3.10 -14.40
N TYR A 29 -10.37 3.24 -13.07
CA TYR A 29 -11.28 2.52 -12.19
C TYR A 29 -12.73 2.80 -12.58
N SER A 30 -13.12 4.06 -12.68
CA SER A 30 -14.51 4.48 -12.90
C SER A 30 -15.04 4.08 -14.28
N THR A 31 -14.18 4.10 -15.29
CA THR A 31 -14.57 3.86 -16.69
C THR A 31 -14.48 2.38 -17.08
N ARG A 32 -13.54 1.62 -16.50
CA ARG A 32 -13.25 0.23 -16.92
C ARG A 32 -13.57 -0.82 -15.87
N TYR A 33 -13.42 -0.49 -14.59
CA TYR A 33 -13.49 -1.47 -13.50
C TYR A 33 -14.64 -1.21 -12.51
N LEU A 34 -15.40 -0.13 -12.68
CA LEU A 34 -16.52 0.23 -11.81
C LEU A 34 -17.65 -0.81 -11.87
N LYS A 35 -17.90 -1.34 -13.07
CA LYS A 35 -18.88 -2.40 -13.31
C LYS A 35 -18.30 -3.80 -13.15
N ALA A 36 -17.00 -3.93 -12.86
CA ALA A 36 -16.43 -5.23 -12.54
C ALA A 36 -17.07 -5.70 -11.23
N SER A 37 -17.98 -6.68 -11.32
CA SER A 37 -18.80 -7.20 -10.22
C SER A 37 -18.01 -7.96 -9.14
N ARG A 38 -16.68 -7.97 -9.22
CA ARG A 38 -15.78 -8.75 -8.37
C ARG A 38 -14.73 -7.88 -7.70
N MET A 39 -14.24 -8.39 -6.58
CA MET A 39 -13.07 -7.87 -5.86
C MET A 39 -11.91 -7.60 -6.84
N LEU A 40 -11.02 -6.65 -6.51
CA LEU A 40 -9.79 -6.25 -7.24
C LEU A 40 -9.89 -5.06 -8.21
N GLY A 41 -11.05 -4.40 -8.37
CA GLY A 41 -11.21 -3.34 -9.37
C GLY A 41 -10.20 -2.18 -9.25
N ASP A 42 -9.91 -1.75 -8.03
CA ASP A 42 -8.91 -0.74 -7.70
C ASP A 42 -7.48 -1.20 -8.02
N GLN A 43 -7.15 -2.45 -7.68
CA GLN A 43 -5.84 -3.04 -7.96
C GLN A 43 -5.61 -3.20 -9.47
N LEU A 44 -6.65 -3.62 -10.21
CA LEU A 44 -6.60 -3.75 -11.66
C LEU A 44 -6.46 -2.38 -12.33
N ALA A 45 -7.15 -1.35 -11.84
CA ALA A 45 -7.01 0.01 -12.35
C ALA A 45 -5.57 0.53 -12.16
N LEU A 46 -4.99 0.33 -10.98
CA LEU A 46 -3.61 0.72 -10.69
C LEU A 46 -2.61 -0.03 -11.59
N ALA A 47 -2.74 -1.36 -11.68
CA ALA A 47 -1.87 -2.18 -12.53
C ALA A 47 -1.98 -1.77 -14.00
N TRP A 48 -3.19 -1.45 -14.47
CA TRP A 48 -3.42 -0.98 -15.83
C TRP A 48 -2.68 0.33 -16.11
N VAL A 49 -2.74 1.31 -15.20
CA VAL A 49 -2.05 2.60 -15.39
C VAL A 49 -0.54 2.38 -15.46
N VAL A 50 0.02 1.55 -14.59
CA VAL A 50 1.45 1.20 -14.58
C VAL A 50 1.85 0.56 -15.91
N LEU A 51 1.17 -0.52 -16.32
CA LEU A 51 1.50 -1.26 -17.54
C LEU A 51 1.32 -0.42 -18.82
N LYS A 52 0.32 0.47 -18.86
CA LYS A 52 0.13 1.35 -20.01
C LYS A 52 1.17 2.48 -20.06
N SER A 53 1.60 3.00 -18.92
CA SER A 53 2.56 4.11 -18.86
C SER A 53 3.94 3.73 -19.39
N ASN A 54 4.32 2.46 -19.27
CA ASN A 54 5.61 1.96 -19.70
C ASN A 54 5.44 0.54 -20.28
N PRO A 55 5.34 0.40 -21.62
CA PRO A 55 5.23 -0.91 -22.28
C PRO A 55 6.41 -1.84 -22.02
N SER A 56 7.56 -1.30 -21.63
CA SER A 56 8.77 -2.05 -21.25
C SER A 56 8.88 -2.26 -19.73
N PHE A 57 7.80 -2.04 -18.98
CA PHE A 57 7.78 -2.28 -17.54
C PHE A 57 8.08 -3.74 -17.24
N ASP A 58 9.21 -4.00 -16.56
CA ASP A 58 9.58 -5.34 -16.15
C ASP A 58 8.76 -5.78 -14.93
N ALA A 59 7.64 -6.44 -15.19
CA ALA A 59 6.78 -6.99 -14.16
C ALA A 59 7.49 -8.02 -13.26
N LYS A 60 8.63 -8.61 -13.68
CA LYS A 60 9.40 -9.52 -12.82
C LYS A 60 10.00 -8.78 -11.62
N ARG A 61 10.22 -7.46 -11.71
CA ARG A 61 10.66 -6.65 -10.56
C ARG A 61 9.64 -6.64 -9.43
N LEU A 62 8.35 -6.88 -9.72
CA LEU A 62 7.30 -6.96 -8.68
C LEU A 62 7.42 -8.22 -7.81
N THR A 63 8.10 -9.27 -8.27
CA THR A 63 8.38 -10.46 -7.46
C THR A 63 9.68 -10.34 -6.67
N SER A 64 10.46 -9.28 -6.92
CA SER A 64 11.68 -8.98 -6.17
C SER A 64 11.40 -8.74 -4.69
N ARG A 65 12.35 -9.16 -3.85
CA ARG A 65 12.37 -8.85 -2.42
C ARG A 65 12.97 -7.47 -2.12
N GLN A 66 13.33 -6.70 -3.14
CA GLN A 66 13.93 -5.38 -2.99
C GLN A 66 12.95 -4.28 -3.43
N PRO A 67 12.77 -3.21 -2.63
CA PRO A 67 12.08 -2.02 -3.06
C PRO A 67 12.72 -1.41 -4.30
N PHE A 68 11.91 -0.80 -5.15
CA PHE A 68 12.43 -0.06 -6.28
C PHE A 68 11.57 1.14 -6.63
N LEU A 69 12.22 2.18 -7.16
CA LEU A 69 11.55 3.34 -7.71
C LEU A 69 11.38 3.18 -9.21
N ASP A 70 10.25 3.67 -9.71
CA ASP A 70 10.02 3.85 -11.13
C ASP A 70 9.27 5.16 -11.40
N LYS A 71 9.37 5.67 -12.63
CA LYS A 71 8.60 6.84 -13.07
C LYS A 71 7.40 6.40 -13.87
N ILE A 72 6.22 6.59 -13.30
CA ILE A 72 4.93 6.24 -13.90
C ILE A 72 4.21 7.53 -14.26
N ASN A 73 4.04 7.81 -15.55
CA ASN A 73 3.44 9.06 -16.05
C ASN A 73 4.03 10.33 -15.40
N GLY A 74 5.36 10.33 -15.21
CA GLY A 74 6.10 11.44 -14.62
C GLY A 74 6.08 11.50 -13.08
N ALA A 75 5.23 10.73 -12.41
CA ALA A 75 5.24 10.57 -10.95
C ALA A 75 6.29 9.52 -10.54
N SER A 76 7.02 9.78 -9.45
CA SER A 76 7.91 8.77 -8.87
C SER A 76 7.11 7.85 -7.97
N VAL A 77 7.09 6.55 -8.31
CA VAL A 77 6.34 5.52 -7.59
C VAL A 77 7.32 4.56 -6.94
N LEU A 78 7.18 4.37 -5.63
CA LEU A 78 7.95 3.38 -4.87
C LEU A 78 7.16 2.07 -4.81
N PHE A 79 7.72 1.03 -5.41
CA PHE A 79 7.20 -0.32 -5.34
C PHE A 79 7.84 -1.04 -4.15
N LEU A 80 6.99 -1.54 -3.26
CA LEU A 80 7.41 -2.25 -2.04
C LEU A 80 7.12 -3.75 -2.18
N PRO A 81 8.07 -4.63 -1.78
CA PRO A 81 7.86 -6.07 -1.82
C PRO A 81 6.69 -6.51 -0.93
N CYS A 82 5.71 -7.20 -1.51
CA CYS A 82 4.54 -7.67 -0.76
C CYS A 82 4.92 -8.63 0.39
N ALA A 83 6.00 -9.41 0.23
CA ALA A 83 6.49 -10.32 1.25
C ALA A 83 6.92 -9.61 2.56
N LEU A 84 7.23 -8.31 2.50
CA LEU A 84 7.68 -7.52 3.65
C LEU A 84 6.66 -6.45 4.05
N TYR A 85 6.10 -5.72 3.09
CA TYR A 85 5.27 -4.52 3.32
C TYR A 85 3.79 -4.74 3.04
N ASN A 86 3.36 -5.96 2.73
CA ASN A 86 1.95 -6.29 2.49
C ASN A 86 1.68 -7.78 2.78
N TRP A 87 2.30 -8.31 3.84
CA TRP A 87 2.27 -9.74 4.11
C TRP A 87 0.87 -10.15 4.58
N THR A 88 0.26 -11.14 3.94
CA THR A 88 -1.07 -11.62 4.30
C THR A 88 -0.94 -12.96 5.03
N PRO A 89 -1.49 -13.10 6.25
CA PRO A 89 -1.50 -14.39 6.95
C PRO A 89 -2.16 -15.49 6.11
N PRO A 90 -1.69 -16.75 6.11
CA PRO A 90 -2.45 -17.86 5.52
C PRO A 90 -3.84 -18.02 6.14
N GLU A 91 -4.76 -18.66 5.40
CA GLU A 91 -6.06 -19.08 5.93
C GLU A 91 -5.91 -20.42 6.68
N GLY A 92 -6.73 -20.67 7.71
CA GLY A 92 -6.74 -21.96 8.46
C GLY A 92 -6.30 -21.86 9.92
N ALA A 93 -5.98 -22.99 10.56
CA ALA A 93 -5.37 -22.99 11.89
C ALA A 93 -3.88 -22.62 11.78
N GLY A 94 -3.36 -21.91 12.78
CA GLY A 94 -1.94 -21.53 12.82
C GLY A 94 -1.55 -20.39 11.88
N GLN A 95 -2.40 -19.38 11.69
CA GLN A 95 -2.25 -18.33 10.67
C GLN A 95 -1.01 -17.45 10.83
N PHE A 96 -0.41 -17.42 12.02
CA PHE A 96 0.85 -16.73 12.28
C PHE A 96 2.06 -17.68 12.34
N HIS A 97 1.84 -19.00 12.28
CA HIS A 97 2.95 -19.95 12.18
C HIS A 97 3.62 -19.79 10.82
N GLY A 98 4.94 -19.58 10.83
CA GLY A 98 5.71 -19.31 9.63
C GLY A 98 5.67 -17.84 9.16
N MET A 99 5.14 -16.91 9.97
CA MET A 99 5.30 -15.48 9.68
C MET A 99 6.79 -15.11 9.68
N PRO A 100 7.32 -14.52 8.59
CA PRO A 100 8.72 -14.12 8.55
C PRO A 100 9.01 -13.04 9.60
N LEU A 101 10.15 -13.17 10.30
CA LEU A 101 10.56 -12.23 11.35
C LEU A 101 10.83 -10.81 10.83
N ASN A 102 11.02 -10.66 9.53
CA ASN A 102 11.32 -9.39 8.88
C ASN A 102 10.10 -8.72 8.23
N VAL A 103 8.89 -9.25 8.43
CA VAL A 103 7.66 -8.57 8.00
C VAL A 103 7.58 -7.20 8.66
N LYS A 104 7.24 -6.19 7.86
CA LYS A 104 7.07 -4.80 8.28
C LYS A 104 5.60 -4.42 8.40
N VAL A 105 4.73 -4.99 7.55
CA VAL A 105 3.30 -4.70 7.54
C VAL A 105 2.50 -5.99 7.31
N ILE A 106 1.54 -6.24 8.21
CA ILE A 106 0.58 -7.35 8.12
C ILE A 106 -0.72 -6.80 7.52
N HIS A 107 -1.21 -7.45 6.47
CA HIS A 107 -2.45 -7.08 5.79
C HIS A 107 -3.55 -8.12 6.03
N PHE A 108 -4.49 -7.76 6.90
CA PHE A 108 -5.70 -8.55 7.17
C PHE A 108 -6.76 -8.33 6.11
N LYS A 109 -6.64 -9.02 4.97
CA LYS A 109 -7.63 -8.94 3.88
C LYS A 109 -8.77 -9.96 4.04
N GLY A 110 -9.96 -9.59 3.60
CA GLY A 110 -11.13 -10.48 3.55
C GLY A 110 -11.50 -11.05 4.92
N SER A 111 -11.70 -12.37 5.00
CA SER A 111 -12.08 -13.09 6.23
C SER A 111 -11.07 -12.95 7.38
N ARG A 112 -9.81 -12.56 7.09
CA ARG A 112 -8.75 -12.38 8.09
C ARG A 112 -8.91 -11.11 8.92
N LYS A 113 -9.82 -10.20 8.54
CA LYS A 113 -10.15 -9.01 9.35
C LYS A 113 -10.55 -9.36 10.77
N ARG A 114 -11.13 -10.54 11.00
CA ARG A 114 -11.47 -11.07 12.33
C ARG A 114 -10.27 -11.16 13.28
N LEU A 115 -9.06 -11.30 12.76
CA LEU A 115 -7.83 -11.43 13.55
C LEU A 115 -7.26 -10.09 13.99
N MET A 116 -7.75 -8.97 13.45
CA MET A 116 -7.17 -7.66 13.70
C MET A 116 -7.18 -7.34 15.19
N LEU A 117 -8.29 -7.62 15.88
CA LEU A 117 -8.44 -7.33 17.30
C LEU A 117 -7.53 -8.22 18.16
N GLU A 118 -7.48 -9.51 17.88
CA GLU A 118 -6.60 -10.46 18.56
C GLU A 118 -5.11 -10.07 18.38
N SER A 119 -4.72 -9.74 17.14
CA SER A 119 -3.37 -9.30 16.81
C SER A 119 -3.00 -7.99 17.51
N TRP A 120 -3.95 -7.05 17.58
CA TRP A 120 -3.79 -5.78 18.30
C TRP A 120 -3.63 -5.99 19.79
N ASN A 121 -4.45 -6.87 20.39
CA ASN A 121 -4.36 -7.19 21.81
C ASN A 121 -3.05 -7.89 22.15
N PHE A 122 -2.59 -8.81 21.31
CA PHE A 122 -1.27 -9.46 21.45
C PHE A 122 -0.12 -8.45 21.36
N PHE A 123 -0.18 -7.53 20.38
CA PHE A 123 0.81 -6.46 20.28
C PHE A 123 0.83 -5.59 21.54
N ASN A 124 -0.35 -5.23 22.08
CA ASN A 124 -0.45 -4.42 23.29
C ASN A 124 -0.05 -5.15 24.56
N SER A 125 -0.25 -6.46 24.66
CA SER A 125 0.17 -7.28 25.81
C SER A 125 1.66 -7.60 25.79
N SER A 126 2.35 -7.39 24.66
CA SER A 126 3.82 -7.54 24.60
C SER A 126 4.51 -6.63 25.61
N SER A 127 5.62 -7.10 26.19
CA SER A 127 6.42 -6.40 27.21
C SER A 127 7.12 -5.13 26.70
N LEU A 128 6.90 -4.74 25.44
CA LEU A 128 7.42 -3.48 24.90
C LEU A 128 6.77 -2.30 25.61
N THR A 129 7.58 -1.29 25.94
CA THR A 129 7.09 -0.02 26.49
C THR A 129 6.21 0.70 25.46
N SER A 130 5.29 1.55 25.91
CA SER A 130 4.42 2.33 25.02
C SER A 130 5.20 3.21 24.04
N SER A 131 6.34 3.76 24.46
CA SER A 131 7.25 4.53 23.61
C SER A 131 7.95 3.67 22.55
N GLN A 132 8.37 2.44 22.89
CA GLN A 132 8.92 1.48 21.92
C GLN A 132 7.84 1.01 20.92
N LYS A 133 6.64 0.71 21.38
CA LYS A 133 5.50 0.34 20.53
C LYS A 133 5.17 1.41 19.50
N LEU A 134 5.24 2.69 19.88
CA LEU A 134 4.97 3.82 18.98
C LEU A 134 6.13 4.14 18.03
N SER A 135 7.37 4.00 18.49
CA SER A 135 8.57 4.12 17.65
C SER A 135 8.57 3.12 16.48
N ASP A 136 8.11 1.88 16.75
CA ASP A 136 8.15 0.79 15.78
C ASP A 136 6.90 0.72 14.88
N MET A 137 5.84 1.47 15.23
CA MET A 137 4.57 1.46 14.52
C MET A 137 4.47 2.62 13.52
N LEU A 138 4.93 2.38 12.29
CA LEU A 138 4.91 3.34 11.19
C LEU A 138 3.52 3.56 10.54
N CYS A 139 2.46 2.87 10.97
CA CYS A 139 1.15 2.91 10.32
C CYS A 139 -0.04 2.87 11.29
N LEU A 140 -0.96 3.83 11.12
CA LEU A 140 -2.25 3.93 11.80
C LEU A 140 -3.27 3.01 11.12
N ILE A 141 -3.87 2.08 11.86
CA ILE A 141 -4.98 1.25 11.35
C ILE A 141 -6.25 2.12 11.30
N LEU A 142 -6.62 2.58 10.10
CA LEU A 142 -7.91 3.24 9.89
C LEU A 142 -9.03 2.20 9.90
N ARG A 143 -9.96 2.34 10.85
CA ARG A 143 -11.19 1.54 10.92
C ARG A 143 -11.98 1.74 9.62
N SER A 144 -12.32 0.65 8.94
CA SER A 144 -13.28 0.68 7.82
C SER A 144 -14.64 1.14 8.35
N GLY A 145 -15.16 2.27 7.87
CA GLY A 145 -16.49 2.79 8.22
C GLY A 145 -17.67 1.92 7.77
N ARG A 146 -17.41 0.75 7.16
CA ARG A 146 -18.45 -0.25 6.89
C ARG A 146 -18.63 -1.16 8.12
N THR A 147 -19.79 -1.02 8.77
CA THR A 147 -20.37 -1.86 9.83
C THR A 147 -20.69 -3.30 9.40
N LYS A 148 -20.06 -3.83 8.34
CA LYS A 148 -20.42 -5.17 7.82
C LYS A 148 -19.66 -6.32 8.48
N TYR A 149 -18.84 -6.01 9.49
CA TYR A 149 -18.16 -6.98 10.32
C TYR A 149 -18.37 -6.56 11.77
N ASP A 150 -19.62 -6.65 12.22
CA ASP A 150 -19.90 -6.79 13.64
C ASP A 150 -19.37 -8.19 14.03
N PHE A 151 -18.29 -8.18 14.81
CA PHE A 151 -17.89 -9.28 15.67
C PHE A 151 -17.92 -8.74 17.10
#